data_AF-A0A9X3WDE9-F1
#
_entry.id   AF-A0A9X3WDE9-F1
#
_cell.length_a   1.000
_cell.length_b   1.000
_cell.length_c   1.000
_cell.angle_alpha   90.00
_cell.angle_beta   90.00
_cell.angle_gamma   90.00
#
_symmetry.space_group_name_H-M   'P 1'
#
loop_
_entity.id
_entity.type
_entity.pdbx_description
1 polymer ?
#
loop_
_entity_poly.entity_id
_entity_poly.type
_entity_poly.pdbx_seq_one_letter_code
_entity_poly.pdbx_strand_id
1 'polypeptide(L)'
;MDFVTLHQCFKEESVDDPIIIEFLHNWLPKKVKYLANEVAVEMNTKLRNDDFEAITGKLIILIVEKIEEVEPGVPFRSWICQSTKWVTKNFIRKKKAILIDTSENNNSISNFCTEEELDDFMNEEHSLDSTMLIQFALEDFNMTIDQLSDKTRINIQTLKKIINGKMMPWKLTIEEVAQILHTLNISIDEFIKGLKNKTIIINSKDVNIDGIQLPRAKNMNKREQKKAMIDMEKQIMVQDEAEERDEFIQTLKNFVNR
;
A
#
# COMPACT_ATOMS: atom_id res chain seq x y z
N MET A 1 4.92 -18.14 3.65
CA MET A 1 4.74 -18.01 5.12
C MET A 1 3.28 -18.28 5.43
N ASP A 2 3.00 -19.16 6.39
CA ASP A 2 1.63 -19.49 6.77
C ASP A 2 1.10 -18.51 7.82
N PHE A 3 0.19 -17.62 7.40
CA PHE A 3 -0.39 -16.61 8.28
C PHE A 3 -1.43 -17.17 9.27
N VAL A 4 -1.95 -18.37 9.04
CA VAL A 4 -2.82 -19.04 10.03
C VAL A 4 -1.97 -19.48 11.22
N THR A 5 -0.87 -20.19 10.95
CA THR A 5 0.07 -20.61 12.00
C THR A 5 0.69 -19.41 12.70
N LEU A 6 1.10 -18.38 11.96
CA LEU A 6 1.67 -17.16 12.55
C LEU A 6 0.70 -16.48 13.53
N HIS A 7 -0.57 -16.38 13.17
CA HIS A 7 -1.61 -15.81 14.02
C HIS A 7 -1.75 -16.59 15.33
N GLN A 8 -1.79 -17.92 15.24
CA GLN A 8 -1.84 -18.79 16.42
C GLN A 8 -0.63 -18.60 17.33
N CYS A 9 0.58 -18.52 16.76
CA CYS A 9 1.79 -18.30 17.55
C CYS A 9 1.77 -16.96 18.29
N PHE A 10 1.20 -15.90 17.69
CA PHE A 10 1.02 -14.62 18.39
C PHE A 10 0.01 -14.72 19.54
N LYS A 11 -1.10 -15.44 19.37
CA LYS A 11 -2.09 -15.67 20.44
C LYS A 11 -1.55 -16.47 21.61
N GLU A 12 -0.69 -17.44 21.32
CA GLU A 12 -0.07 -18.31 22.34
C GLU A 12 1.18 -17.69 22.99
N GLU A 13 1.57 -16.47 22.59
CA GLU A 13 2.81 -15.81 23.02
C GLU A 13 4.06 -16.68 22.80
N SER A 14 4.05 -17.54 21.77
CA SER A 14 5.13 -18.49 21.49
C SER A 14 6.28 -17.83 20.72
N VAL A 15 6.98 -16.91 21.38
CA VAL A 15 7.97 -15.98 20.79
C VAL A 15 9.16 -16.67 20.11
N ASP A 16 9.47 -17.91 20.50
CA ASP A 16 10.60 -18.68 19.98
C ASP A 16 10.26 -19.52 18.73
N ASP A 17 9.01 -19.44 18.25
CA ASP A 17 8.61 -20.21 17.07
C ASP A 17 9.38 -19.72 15.83
N PRO A 18 9.98 -20.63 15.02
CA PRO A 18 10.65 -20.27 13.78
C PRO A 18 9.83 -19.37 12.86
N ILE A 19 8.49 -19.50 12.85
CA ILE A 19 7.62 -18.68 12.02
C ILE A 19 7.55 -17.23 12.50
N ILE A 20 7.56 -16.99 13.83
CA ILE A 20 7.62 -15.65 14.40
C ILE A 20 8.97 -15.01 14.09
N ILE A 21 10.06 -15.76 14.24
CA ILE A 21 11.41 -15.27 13.92
C ILE A 21 11.51 -14.90 12.44
N GLU A 22 11.03 -15.76 11.54
CA GLU A 22 11.00 -15.48 10.10
C GLU A 22 10.14 -14.25 9.80
N PHE A 23 8.98 -14.12 10.44
CA PHE A 23 8.10 -12.97 10.29
C PHE A 23 8.78 -11.67 10.74
N LEU A 24 9.27 -11.61 11.98
CA LEU A 24 9.82 -10.40 12.58
C LEU A 24 11.13 -9.94 11.92
N HIS A 25 12.01 -10.88 11.54
CA HIS A 25 13.33 -10.52 11.02
C HIS A 25 13.41 -10.47 9.49
N ASN A 26 12.55 -11.19 8.76
CA ASN A 26 12.64 -11.27 7.31
C ASN A 26 11.44 -10.64 6.60
N TRP A 27 10.22 -11.06 6.93
CA TRP A 27 9.04 -10.66 6.16
C TRP A 27 8.58 -9.24 6.53
N LEU A 28 8.35 -8.98 7.82
CA LEU A 28 7.78 -7.73 8.31
C LEU A 28 8.64 -6.50 7.96
N PRO A 29 9.97 -6.47 8.17
CA PRO A 29 10.76 -5.27 7.88
C PRO A 29 10.75 -4.92 6.39
N LYS A 30 10.74 -5.93 5.50
CA LYS A 30 10.66 -5.73 4.04
C LYS A 30 9.31 -5.13 3.65
N LYS A 31 8.22 -5.65 4.22
CA LYS A 31 6.85 -5.16 3.93
C LYS A 31 6.61 -3.77 4.51
N VAL A 32 7.08 -3.49 5.73
CA VAL A 32 7.08 -2.15 6.32
C VAL A 32 7.82 -1.17 5.42
N LYS A 33 9.04 -1.50 4.98
CA LYS A 33 9.79 -0.62 4.07
C LYS A 33 9.05 -0.34 2.77
N TYR A 34 8.41 -1.34 2.16
CA TYR A 34 7.64 -1.14 0.93
C TYR A 34 6.43 -0.23 1.18
N LEU A 35 5.55 -0.62 2.10
CA LEU A 35 4.27 0.04 2.36
C LEU A 35 4.46 1.44 2.95
N ALA A 36 5.41 1.61 3.88
CA ALA A 36 5.67 2.89 4.49
C ALA A 36 6.22 3.91 3.49
N ASN A 37 7.01 3.45 2.49
CA ASN A 37 7.45 4.32 1.41
C ASN A 37 6.29 4.74 0.50
N GLU A 38 5.36 3.84 0.17
CA GLU A 38 4.16 4.18 -0.59
C GLU A 38 3.37 5.30 0.10
N VAL A 39 3.10 5.14 1.41
CA VAL A 39 2.43 6.16 2.23
C VAL A 39 3.25 7.45 2.35
N ALA A 40 4.57 7.36 2.48
CA ALA A 40 5.42 8.53 2.57
C ALA A 40 5.34 9.38 1.29
N VAL A 41 5.32 8.74 0.12
CA VAL A 41 5.17 9.44 -1.16
C VAL A 41 3.79 10.08 -1.26
N GLU A 42 2.72 9.37 -0.90
CA GLU A 42 1.34 9.92 -0.82
C GLU A 42 1.31 11.19 0.06
N MET A 43 1.97 11.15 1.22
CA MET A 43 2.02 12.26 2.17
C MET A 43 3.10 13.32 1.88
N ASN A 44 3.71 13.27 0.69
CA ASN A 44 4.78 14.14 0.21
C ASN A 44 5.93 14.29 1.22
N THR A 45 6.37 13.17 1.78
CA THR A 45 7.48 13.10 2.75
C THR A 45 8.50 12.04 2.34
N LYS A 46 9.62 11.99 3.07
CA LYS A 46 10.62 10.93 2.97
C LYS A 46 10.88 10.35 4.34
N LEU A 47 10.99 9.03 4.39
CA LEU A 47 11.37 8.29 5.59
C LEU A 47 12.86 7.96 5.54
N ARG A 48 13.50 7.98 6.71
CA ARG A 48 14.88 7.53 6.93
C ARG A 48 14.86 6.07 7.41
N ASN A 49 16.03 5.45 7.49
CA ASN A 49 16.14 4.06 7.97
C ASN A 49 15.55 3.88 9.37
N ASP A 50 15.91 4.74 10.30
CA ASP A 50 15.43 4.72 11.69
C ASP A 50 13.90 4.91 11.79
N ASP A 51 13.28 5.58 10.80
CA ASP A 51 11.83 5.74 10.78
C ASP A 51 11.14 4.39 10.50
N PHE A 52 11.72 3.54 9.64
CA PHE A 52 11.16 2.20 9.39
C PHE A 52 11.24 1.31 10.62
N GLU A 53 12.35 1.35 11.36
CA GLU A 53 12.50 0.59 12.62
C GLU A 53 11.46 1.04 13.66
N ALA A 54 11.24 2.35 13.80
CA ALA A 54 10.23 2.89 14.69
C ALA A 54 8.79 2.48 14.28
N ILE A 55 8.49 2.49 12.98
CA ILE A 55 7.21 2.03 12.44
C ILE A 55 7.03 0.53 12.68
N THR A 56 8.05 -0.28 12.42
CA THR A 56 8.04 -1.73 12.70
C THR A 56 7.78 -2.00 14.18
N GLY A 57 8.46 -1.30 15.10
CA GLY A 57 8.25 -1.46 16.53
C GLY A 57 6.81 -1.16 16.95
N LYS A 58 6.24 -0.05 16.45
CA LYS A 58 4.83 0.31 16.73
C LYS A 58 3.83 -0.70 16.16
N LEU A 59 4.10 -1.22 14.97
CA LEU A 59 3.27 -2.24 14.35
C LEU A 59 3.30 -3.55 15.13
N ILE A 60 4.45 -3.96 15.66
CA ILE A 60 4.55 -5.17 16.50
C ILE A 60 3.70 -5.00 17.77
N ILE A 61 3.78 -3.85 18.43
CA ILE A 61 2.96 -3.56 19.62
C ILE A 61 1.46 -3.64 19.24
N LEU A 62 1.06 -3.06 18.10
CA LEU A 62 -0.32 -3.13 17.62
C LEU A 62 -0.77 -4.57 17.34
N ILE A 63 0.09 -5.38 16.70
CA ILE A 63 -0.20 -6.80 16.46
C ILE A 63 -0.46 -7.50 17.80
N VAL A 64 0.42 -7.34 18.78
CA VAL A 64 0.28 -8.00 20.09
C VAL A 64 -0.98 -7.54 20.83
N GLU A 65 -1.25 -6.24 20.86
CA GLU A 65 -2.41 -5.69 21.58
C GLU A 65 -3.75 -6.08 20.95
N LYS A 66 -3.80 -6.32 19.64
CA LYS A 66 -5.04 -6.51 18.88
C LYS A 66 -5.21 -7.89 18.25
N ILE A 67 -4.28 -8.83 18.47
CA ILE A 67 -4.32 -10.17 17.85
C ILE A 67 -5.63 -10.93 18.12
N GLU A 68 -6.22 -10.73 19.30
CA GLU A 68 -7.48 -11.38 19.69
C GLU A 68 -8.69 -10.94 18.86
N GLU A 69 -8.65 -9.71 18.34
CA GLU A 69 -9.73 -9.10 17.57
C GLU A 69 -9.65 -9.43 16.07
N VAL A 70 -8.59 -10.13 15.62
CA VAL A 70 -8.31 -10.37 14.20
C VAL A 70 -8.51 -11.84 13.83
N GLU A 71 -9.12 -12.09 12.66
CA GLU A 71 -9.29 -13.44 12.11
C GLU A 71 -8.00 -13.99 11.47
N PRO A 72 -7.68 -15.29 11.62
CA PRO A 72 -6.47 -15.91 11.07
C PRO A 72 -6.46 -15.99 9.52
N GLY A 73 -5.26 -16.12 8.94
CA GLY A 73 -5.08 -16.41 7.51
C GLY A 73 -4.96 -15.18 6.60
N VAL A 74 -5.65 -15.18 5.45
CA VAL A 74 -5.62 -14.06 4.48
C VAL A 74 -6.12 -12.74 5.09
N PRO A 75 -7.19 -12.72 5.92
CA PRO A 75 -7.60 -11.53 6.65
C PRO A 75 -6.48 -10.98 7.54
N PHE A 76 -5.75 -11.84 8.27
CA PHE A 76 -4.63 -11.40 9.11
C PHE A 76 -3.50 -10.74 8.31
N ARG A 77 -3.12 -11.33 7.17
CA ARG A 77 -2.10 -10.74 6.27
C ARG A 77 -2.53 -9.37 5.77
N SER A 78 -3.79 -9.24 5.36
CA SER A 78 -4.38 -7.98 4.90
C SER A 78 -4.42 -6.93 6.01
N TRP A 79 -4.82 -7.34 7.21
CA TRP A 79 -4.84 -6.51 8.40
C TRP A 79 -3.45 -5.98 8.75
N ILE A 80 -2.40 -6.81 8.70
CA ILE A 80 -1.01 -6.36 8.93
C ILE A 80 -0.60 -5.30 7.90
N CYS A 81 -0.94 -5.49 6.62
CA CYS A 81 -0.63 -4.51 5.58
C CYS A 81 -1.36 -3.18 5.78
N GLN A 82 -2.65 -3.21 6.11
CA GLN A 82 -3.42 -1.99 6.37
C GLN A 82 -2.95 -1.30 7.66
N SER A 83 -2.68 -2.08 8.71
CA SER A 83 -2.06 -1.60 9.96
C SER A 83 -0.72 -0.92 9.69
N THR A 84 0.10 -1.48 8.80
CA THR A 84 1.37 -0.84 8.39
C THR A 84 1.13 0.53 7.75
N LYS A 85 0.16 0.63 6.82
CA LYS A 85 -0.16 1.91 6.16
C LYS A 85 -0.69 2.92 7.18
N TRP A 86 -1.61 2.49 8.05
CA TRP A 86 -2.21 3.33 9.09
C TRP A 86 -1.17 3.81 10.12
N VAL A 87 -0.33 2.91 10.65
CA VAL A 87 0.78 3.27 11.55
C VAL A 87 1.72 4.25 10.86
N THR A 88 2.05 4.03 9.59
CA THR A 88 2.91 4.99 8.87
C THR A 88 2.28 6.37 8.75
N LYS A 89 0.98 6.46 8.43
CA LYS A 89 0.26 7.74 8.33
C LYS A 89 0.32 8.50 9.65
N ASN A 90 0.02 7.84 10.76
CA ASN A 90 0.06 8.45 12.10
C ASN A 90 1.47 8.83 12.54
N PHE A 91 2.48 8.01 12.21
CA PHE A 91 3.89 8.35 12.46
C PHE A 91 4.30 9.64 11.75
N ILE A 92 3.96 9.77 10.46
CA ILE A 92 4.26 10.97 9.67
C ILE A 92 3.52 12.20 10.21
N ARG A 93 2.23 12.06 10.57
CA ARG A 93 1.44 13.15 11.16
C ARG A 93 2.09 13.68 12.45
N LYS A 94 2.46 12.78 13.37
CA LYS A 94 3.10 13.18 14.64
C LYS A 94 4.49 13.75 14.44
N LYS A 95 5.30 13.17 13.56
CA LYS A 95 6.62 13.72 13.24
C LYS A 95 6.53 15.14 12.66
N LYS A 96 5.47 15.46 11.90
CA LYS A 96 5.18 16.83 11.43
C LYS A 96 4.69 17.74 12.56
N ALA A 97 3.94 17.23 13.53
CA ALA A 97 3.46 17.99 14.69
C ALA A 97 4.56 18.31 15.71
N ILE A 98 5.48 17.38 15.97
CA ILE A 98 6.62 17.56 16.91
C ILE A 98 7.61 18.63 16.41
N LEU A 99 7.63 18.91 15.10
CA LEU A 99 8.37 20.07 14.57
C LEU A 99 7.76 21.43 14.98
N ILE A 100 6.58 21.44 15.61
CA ILE A 100 5.84 22.63 16.05
C ILE A 100 5.72 22.69 17.58
N ASP A 101 5.88 21.57 18.30
CA ASP A 101 5.80 21.56 19.76
C ASP A 101 6.73 20.49 20.38
N THR A 102 7.57 20.90 21.34
CA THR A 102 8.54 20.05 22.03
C THR A 102 8.10 19.77 23.46
N SER A 103 7.37 18.67 23.66
CA SER A 103 7.27 18.02 24.98
C SER A 103 7.05 16.50 24.82
N GLU A 104 7.30 15.77 25.90
CA GLU A 104 8.02 14.51 25.96
C GLU A 104 7.29 13.20 25.58
N ASN A 105 8.14 12.21 25.32
CA ASN A 105 7.93 10.78 25.06
C ASN A 105 7.10 10.03 26.11
N ASN A 106 6.29 9.07 25.66
CA ASN A 106 6.18 7.72 26.27
C ASN A 106 5.50 6.70 25.33
N ASN A 107 5.97 5.45 25.37
CA ASN A 107 5.63 4.31 24.49
C ASN A 107 4.31 3.62 24.87
N SER A 108 3.18 4.17 24.43
CA SER A 108 1.87 3.51 24.44
C SER A 108 1.18 3.73 23.09
N ILE A 109 0.36 2.79 22.61
CA ILE A 109 -0.52 3.03 21.45
C ILE A 109 -1.46 4.21 21.71
N SER A 110 -1.89 4.40 22.96
CA SER A 110 -2.71 5.56 23.37
C SER A 110 -2.00 6.92 23.21
N ASN A 111 -0.65 6.93 23.21
CA ASN A 111 0.13 8.12 22.86
C ASN A 111 0.36 8.25 21.35
N PHE A 112 -0.12 7.31 20.54
CA PHE A 112 0.06 7.26 19.09
C PHE A 112 -1.21 7.54 18.28
N CYS A 113 -2.39 7.21 18.81
CA CYS A 113 -3.69 7.54 18.24
C CYS A 113 -4.73 7.64 19.38
N THR A 114 -5.89 8.23 19.11
CA THR A 114 -7.03 8.11 20.03
C THR A 114 -7.64 6.71 19.94
N GLU A 115 -8.38 6.29 20.97
CA GLU A 115 -9.16 5.05 20.93
C GLU A 115 -10.19 5.08 19.79
N GLU A 116 -10.83 6.23 19.56
CA GLU A 116 -11.77 6.43 18.44
C GLU A 116 -11.11 6.20 17.07
N GLU A 117 -9.90 6.74 16.83
CA GLU A 117 -9.16 6.52 15.58
C GLU A 117 -8.77 5.05 15.37
N LEU A 118 -8.57 4.32 16.47
CA LEU A 118 -8.24 2.90 16.46
C LEU A 118 -9.49 2.05 16.20
N ASP A 119 -10.60 2.36 16.86
CA ASP A 119 -11.88 1.68 16.67
C ASP A 119 -12.41 1.88 15.25
N ASP A 120 -12.32 3.10 14.70
CA ASP A 120 -12.66 3.37 13.31
C ASP A 120 -11.84 2.49 12.37
N PHE A 121 -10.53 2.39 12.60
CA PHE A 121 -9.64 1.53 11.81
C PHE A 121 -10.01 0.05 11.93
N MET A 122 -10.30 -0.45 13.13
CA MET A 122 -10.64 -1.86 13.35
C MET A 122 -11.98 -2.26 12.69
N ASN A 123 -12.84 -1.29 12.41
CA ASN A 123 -14.12 -1.51 11.73
C ASN A 123 -14.04 -1.39 10.19
N GLU A 124 -12.87 -1.09 9.62
CA GLU A 124 -12.69 -0.97 8.16
C GLU A 124 -12.56 -2.34 7.46
N GLU A 125 -13.08 -2.46 6.23
CA GLU A 125 -12.84 -3.63 5.39
C GLU A 125 -11.38 -3.63 4.88
N HIS A 126 -10.54 -4.45 5.50
CA HIS A 126 -9.12 -4.57 5.13
C HIS A 126 -8.93 -5.40 3.87
N SER A 127 -9.14 -4.78 2.71
CA SER A 127 -8.87 -5.40 1.41
C SER A 127 -7.51 -4.96 0.87
N LEU A 128 -6.78 -5.89 0.26
CA LEU A 128 -5.48 -5.63 -0.36
C LEU A 128 -5.65 -4.89 -1.68
N ASP A 129 -4.65 -4.09 -2.03
CA ASP A 129 -4.59 -3.55 -3.40
C ASP A 129 -4.20 -4.64 -4.40
N SER A 130 -4.55 -4.43 -5.66
CA SER A 130 -4.35 -5.40 -6.74
C SER A 130 -2.89 -5.80 -6.96
N THR A 131 -1.93 -4.91 -6.70
CA THR A 131 -0.50 -5.25 -6.77
C THR A 131 -0.10 -6.20 -5.65
N MET A 132 -0.58 -5.94 -4.42
CA MET A 132 -0.33 -6.82 -3.27
C MET A 132 -0.98 -8.19 -3.44
N LEU A 133 -2.19 -8.26 -4.01
CA LEU A 133 -2.84 -9.53 -4.33
C LEU A 133 -1.96 -10.39 -5.25
N ILE A 134 -1.43 -9.81 -6.33
CA ILE A 134 -0.54 -10.53 -7.25
C ILE A 134 0.74 -10.96 -6.52
N GLN A 135 1.37 -10.06 -5.75
CA GLN A 135 2.60 -10.39 -5.03
C GLN A 135 2.38 -11.52 -4.01
N PHE A 136 1.26 -11.51 -3.33
CA PHE A 136 0.93 -12.52 -2.31
C PHE A 136 0.59 -13.86 -2.92
N ALA A 137 -0.18 -13.90 -4.00
CA ALA A 137 -0.40 -15.13 -4.73
C ALA A 137 0.91 -15.72 -5.26
N LEU A 138 1.84 -14.89 -5.76
CA LEU A 138 3.18 -15.37 -6.13
C LEU A 138 3.93 -16.01 -4.95
N GLU A 139 3.89 -15.40 -3.76
CA GLU A 139 4.48 -15.95 -2.54
C GLU A 139 3.82 -17.29 -2.14
N ASP A 140 2.49 -17.37 -2.24
CA ASP A 140 1.70 -18.54 -1.82
C ASP A 140 1.88 -19.73 -2.77
N PHE A 141 2.02 -19.46 -4.07
CA PHE A 141 2.35 -20.48 -5.09
C PHE A 141 3.85 -20.77 -5.20
N ASN A 142 4.70 -20.11 -4.40
CA ASN A 142 6.16 -20.16 -4.52
C ASN A 142 6.63 -19.93 -5.98
N MET A 143 6.00 -18.97 -6.66
CA MET A 143 6.20 -18.67 -8.07
C MET A 143 7.06 -17.41 -8.22
N THR A 144 8.04 -17.46 -9.13
CA THR A 144 8.85 -16.27 -9.46
C THR A 144 8.17 -15.41 -10.52
N ILE A 145 8.60 -14.14 -10.65
CA ILE A 145 8.11 -13.26 -11.71
C ILE A 145 8.47 -13.80 -13.09
N ASP A 146 9.63 -14.43 -13.25
CA ASP A 146 10.05 -15.10 -14.49
C ASP A 146 9.06 -16.21 -14.87
N GLN A 147 8.67 -17.07 -13.91
CA GLN A 147 7.69 -18.12 -14.15
C GLN A 147 6.29 -17.57 -14.49
N LEU A 148 5.86 -16.47 -13.84
CA LEU A 148 4.61 -15.81 -14.19
C LEU A 148 4.67 -15.21 -15.60
N SER A 149 5.81 -14.62 -15.97
CA SER A 149 6.05 -14.06 -17.30
C SER A 149 5.91 -15.13 -18.37
N ASP A 150 6.52 -16.31 -18.16
CA ASP A 150 6.45 -17.43 -19.10
C ASP A 150 5.01 -17.95 -19.26
N LYS A 151 4.25 -18.02 -18.16
CA LYS A 151 2.87 -18.54 -18.16
C LYS A 151 1.85 -17.57 -18.78
N THR A 152 2.04 -16.27 -18.57
CA THR A 152 1.10 -15.23 -19.05
C THR A 152 1.56 -14.58 -20.36
N ARG A 153 2.77 -14.89 -20.83
CA ARG A 153 3.43 -14.24 -21.98
C ARG A 153 3.55 -12.72 -21.86
N ILE A 154 3.34 -12.17 -20.66
CA ILE A 154 3.53 -10.76 -20.37
C ILE A 154 5.03 -10.53 -20.19
N ASN A 155 5.56 -9.45 -20.76
CA ASN A 155 6.96 -9.11 -20.63
C ASN A 155 7.36 -8.99 -19.15
N ILE A 156 8.46 -9.65 -18.76
CA ILE A 156 8.94 -9.67 -17.37
C ILE A 156 9.19 -8.27 -16.80
N GLN A 157 9.65 -7.31 -17.61
CA GLN A 157 9.88 -5.93 -17.16
C GLN A 157 8.57 -5.23 -16.85
N THR A 158 7.49 -5.52 -17.59
CA THR A 158 6.14 -5.03 -17.32
C THR A 158 5.64 -5.59 -15.98
N LEU A 159 5.75 -6.91 -15.76
CA LEU A 159 5.37 -7.53 -14.48
C LEU A 159 6.18 -6.95 -13.32
N LYS A 160 7.50 -6.78 -13.48
CA LYS A 160 8.35 -6.13 -12.48
C LYS A 160 7.92 -4.70 -12.19
N LYS A 161 7.48 -3.93 -13.19
CA LYS A 161 6.94 -2.57 -12.95
C LYS A 161 5.65 -2.63 -12.16
N ILE A 162 4.75 -3.56 -12.45
CA ILE A 162 3.48 -3.73 -11.74
C ILE A 162 3.72 -4.13 -10.28
N ILE A 163 4.49 -5.17 -10.02
CA ILE A 163 4.80 -5.66 -8.66
C ILE A 163 5.48 -4.57 -7.81
N ASN A 164 6.34 -3.77 -8.44
CA ASN A 164 7.02 -2.67 -7.75
C ASN A 164 6.19 -1.38 -7.68
N GLY A 165 4.92 -1.39 -8.12
CA GLY A 165 4.03 -0.23 -8.09
C GLY A 165 4.43 0.91 -9.04
N LYS A 166 5.30 0.65 -10.02
CA LYS A 166 5.73 1.63 -11.05
C LYS A 166 4.80 1.69 -12.25
N MET A 167 3.90 0.72 -12.38
CA MET A 167 2.90 0.66 -13.44
C MET A 167 1.62 0.11 -12.83
N MET A 168 0.49 0.69 -13.22
CA MET A 168 -0.80 0.27 -12.70
C MET A 168 -1.30 -0.97 -13.46
N PRO A 169 -1.98 -1.92 -12.79
CA PRO A 169 -2.46 -3.13 -13.46
C PRO A 169 -3.46 -2.87 -14.59
N TRP A 170 -4.24 -1.79 -14.53
CA TRP A 170 -5.21 -1.41 -15.59
C TRP A 170 -4.54 -0.91 -16.88
N LYS A 171 -3.21 -0.75 -16.90
CA LYS A 171 -2.45 -0.44 -18.12
C LYS A 171 -2.12 -1.70 -18.95
N LEU A 172 -2.42 -2.89 -18.43
CA LEU A 172 -2.39 -4.14 -19.19
C LEU A 172 -3.67 -4.32 -20.00
N THR A 173 -3.66 -5.22 -20.97
CA THR A 173 -4.91 -5.63 -21.62
C THR A 173 -5.76 -6.50 -20.70
N ILE A 174 -7.05 -6.61 -20.99
CA ILE A 174 -7.98 -7.45 -20.23
C ILE A 174 -7.57 -8.92 -20.28
N GLU A 175 -7.07 -9.39 -21.42
CA GLU A 175 -6.60 -10.76 -21.60
C GLU A 175 -5.35 -11.04 -20.77
N GLU A 176 -4.41 -10.08 -20.71
CA GLU A 176 -3.22 -10.18 -19.88
C GLU A 176 -3.59 -10.27 -18.40
N VAL A 177 -4.50 -9.41 -17.92
CA VAL A 177 -4.99 -9.46 -16.54
C VAL A 177 -5.73 -10.76 -16.26
N ALA A 178 -6.65 -11.19 -17.13
CA ALA A 178 -7.37 -12.44 -16.97
C ALA A 178 -6.41 -13.65 -16.86
N GLN A 179 -5.32 -13.66 -17.63
CA GLN A 179 -4.30 -14.70 -17.54
C GLN A 179 -3.53 -14.65 -16.21
N ILE A 180 -3.21 -13.46 -15.69
CA ILE A 180 -2.61 -13.32 -14.35
C ILE A 180 -3.56 -13.90 -13.30
N LEU A 181 -4.83 -13.49 -13.31
CA LEU A 181 -5.83 -13.92 -12.33
C LEU A 181 -6.04 -15.42 -12.36
N HIS A 182 -6.17 -16.01 -13.54
CA HIS A 182 -6.29 -17.46 -13.71
C HIS A 182 -5.03 -18.19 -13.23
N THR A 183 -3.83 -17.72 -13.61
CA THR A 183 -2.57 -18.37 -13.25
C THR A 183 -2.30 -18.36 -11.75
N LEU A 184 -2.71 -17.28 -11.10
CA LEU A 184 -2.53 -17.05 -9.66
C LEU A 184 -3.77 -17.38 -8.83
N ASN A 185 -4.80 -17.97 -9.44
CA ASN A 185 -6.07 -18.31 -8.79
C ASN A 185 -6.66 -17.15 -7.95
N ILE A 186 -6.56 -15.92 -8.46
CA ILE A 186 -7.12 -14.72 -7.82
C ILE A 186 -8.53 -14.52 -8.36
N SER A 187 -9.51 -14.34 -7.46
CA SER A 187 -10.88 -14.06 -7.90
C SER A 187 -10.97 -12.67 -8.55
N ILE A 188 -11.78 -12.55 -9.60
CA ILE A 188 -11.98 -11.27 -10.30
C ILE A 188 -12.58 -10.23 -9.37
N ASP A 189 -13.53 -10.61 -8.51
CA ASP A 189 -14.16 -9.69 -7.57
C ASP A 189 -13.16 -9.13 -6.56
N GLU A 190 -12.30 -9.97 -6.00
CA GLU A 190 -11.22 -9.55 -5.11
C GLU A 190 -10.22 -8.65 -5.82
N PHE A 191 -9.85 -9.00 -7.05
CA PHE A 191 -8.96 -8.15 -7.85
C PHE A 191 -9.58 -6.78 -8.14
N ILE A 192 -10.88 -6.71 -8.49
CA ILE A 192 -11.59 -5.46 -8.71
C ILE A 192 -11.65 -4.61 -7.44
N LYS A 193 -11.92 -5.22 -6.28
CA LYS A 193 -11.81 -4.52 -4.99
C LYS A 193 -10.39 -3.96 -4.82
N GLY A 194 -9.37 -4.76 -5.10
CA GLY A 194 -7.98 -4.33 -5.02
C GLY A 194 -7.60 -3.21 -6.01
N LEU A 195 -8.19 -3.17 -7.20
CA LEU A 195 -8.00 -2.05 -8.14
C LEU A 195 -8.55 -0.75 -7.55
N LYS A 196 -9.75 -0.79 -6.96
CA LYS A 196 -10.37 0.39 -6.34
C LYS A 196 -9.56 0.92 -5.16
N ASN A 197 -8.95 0.03 -4.40
CA ASN A 197 -8.12 0.37 -3.25
C ASN A 197 -6.71 0.83 -3.62
N LYS A 198 -6.30 0.69 -4.90
CA LYS A 198 -4.96 1.08 -5.30
C LYS A 198 -4.84 2.60 -5.33
N THR A 199 -3.96 3.12 -4.48
CA THR A 199 -3.62 4.54 -4.47
C THR A 199 -2.87 4.93 -5.74
N ILE A 200 -3.35 5.98 -6.41
CA ILE A 200 -2.70 6.54 -7.60
C ILE A 200 -1.66 7.56 -7.13
N ILE A 201 -0.39 7.30 -7.46
CA ILE A 201 0.73 8.13 -7.04
C ILE A 201 1.40 8.73 -8.28
N ILE A 202 1.35 10.06 -8.41
CA ILE A 202 1.98 10.80 -9.50
C ILE A 202 3.22 11.53 -8.96
N ASN A 203 4.42 11.22 -9.49
CA ASN A 203 5.63 11.94 -9.08
C ASN A 203 5.64 13.33 -9.72
N SER A 204 6.10 14.33 -8.97
CA SER A 204 6.28 15.69 -9.49
C SER A 204 7.23 15.78 -10.69
N LYS A 205 8.04 14.76 -10.95
CA LYS A 205 8.97 14.70 -12.08
C LYS A 205 8.29 14.30 -13.38
N ASP A 206 7.15 13.61 -13.28
CA ASP A 206 6.38 13.11 -14.42
C ASP A 206 5.40 14.18 -14.92
N VAL A 207 5.27 15.29 -14.17
CA VAL A 207 4.44 16.45 -14.51
C VAL A 207 5.24 17.39 -15.42
N ASN A 208 4.85 17.45 -16.69
CA ASN A 208 5.44 18.38 -17.64
C ASN A 208 4.66 19.71 -17.62
N ILE A 209 5.31 20.78 -17.15
CA ILE A 209 4.74 22.13 -17.10
C ILE A 209 5.39 23.09 -18.09
N ASP A 210 6.25 22.60 -18.98
CA ASP A 210 6.97 23.45 -19.92
C ASP A 210 6.00 24.11 -20.91
N GLY A 211 6.02 25.44 -20.95
CA GLY A 211 5.19 26.25 -21.85
C GLY A 211 3.89 26.81 -21.25
N ILE A 212 3.51 26.44 -20.04
CA ILE A 212 2.30 26.97 -19.39
C ILE A 212 2.58 28.35 -18.80
N GLN A 213 1.89 29.38 -19.28
CA GLN A 213 1.98 30.72 -18.69
C GLN A 213 1.32 30.72 -17.31
N LEU A 214 2.09 31.08 -16.28
CA LEU A 214 1.58 31.20 -14.91
C LEU A 214 0.45 32.25 -14.86
N PRO A 215 -0.79 31.88 -14.50
CA PRO A 215 -1.82 32.87 -14.27
C PRO A 215 -1.38 33.80 -13.13
N ARG A 216 -1.46 35.11 -13.36
CA ARG A 216 -1.06 36.11 -12.36
C ARG A 216 -2.08 36.13 -11.22
N ALA A 217 -1.86 35.30 -10.20
CA ALA A 217 -2.60 35.38 -8.95
C ALA A 217 -2.12 36.59 -8.12
N LYS A 218 -3.04 37.46 -7.71
CA LYS A 218 -2.73 38.54 -6.75
C LYS A 218 -2.25 37.89 -5.44
N ASN A 219 -1.18 38.44 -4.87
CA ASN A 219 -0.62 38.05 -3.56
C ASN A 219 0.11 36.70 -3.48
N MET A 220 0.43 36.03 -4.60
CA MET A 220 1.30 34.84 -4.59
C MET A 220 2.65 35.13 -5.23
N ASN A 221 3.73 34.62 -4.64
CA ASN A 221 5.05 34.69 -5.27
C ASN A 221 5.16 33.63 -6.41
N LYS A 222 6.15 33.79 -7.29
CA LYS A 222 6.35 32.88 -8.44
C LYS A 222 6.53 31.41 -8.03
N ARG A 223 7.11 31.16 -6.84
CA ARG A 223 7.34 29.80 -6.33
C ARG A 223 6.04 29.14 -5.91
N GLU A 224 5.17 29.88 -5.21
CA GLU A 224 3.83 29.44 -4.82
C GLU A 224 2.96 29.19 -6.05
N GLN A 225 3.00 30.08 -7.04
CA GLN A 225 2.27 29.89 -8.30
C GLN A 225 2.72 28.62 -9.03
N LYS A 226 4.03 28.40 -9.16
CA LYS A 226 4.57 27.17 -9.77
C LYS A 226 4.16 25.92 -8.98
N LYS A 227 4.19 25.97 -7.64
CA LYS A 227 3.79 24.84 -6.80
C LYS A 227 2.29 24.52 -6.99
N ALA A 228 1.43 25.52 -6.91
CA ALA A 228 -0.01 25.35 -7.10
C ALA A 228 -0.34 24.75 -8.48
N MET A 229 0.39 25.15 -9.52
CA MET A 229 0.20 24.60 -10.87
C MET A 229 0.64 23.14 -10.97
N ILE A 230 1.79 22.77 -10.38
CA ILE A 230 2.21 21.36 -10.30
C ILE A 230 1.17 20.54 -9.52
N ASP A 231 0.66 21.07 -8.40
CA ASP A 231 -0.33 20.39 -7.59
C ASP A 231 -1.66 20.21 -8.34
N MET A 232 -2.09 21.20 -9.13
CA MET A 232 -3.27 21.12 -10.00
C MET A 232 -3.09 20.09 -11.11
N GLU A 233 -1.96 20.11 -11.82
CA GLU A 233 -1.69 19.16 -12.91
C GLU A 233 -1.63 17.71 -12.40
N LYS A 234 -1.06 17.51 -11.21
CA LYS A 234 -1.11 16.21 -10.53
C LYS A 234 -2.54 15.75 -10.26
N GLN A 235 -3.43 16.64 -9.83
CA GLN A 235 -4.82 16.29 -9.56
C GLN A 235 -5.53 15.86 -10.84
N ILE A 236 -5.28 16.55 -11.95
CA ILE A 236 -5.80 16.18 -13.27
C ILE A 236 -5.31 14.78 -13.65
N MET A 237 -4.00 14.53 -13.59
CA MET A 237 -3.44 13.20 -13.90
C MET A 237 -3.99 12.08 -12.99
N VAL A 238 -4.21 12.37 -11.70
CA VAL A 238 -4.83 11.41 -10.76
C VAL A 238 -6.28 11.11 -11.17
N GLN A 239 -7.02 12.14 -11.61
CA GLN A 239 -8.39 11.97 -12.08
C GLN A 239 -8.44 11.15 -13.37
N ASP A 240 -7.61 11.47 -14.36
CA ASP A 240 -7.53 10.75 -15.63
C ASP A 240 -7.20 9.26 -15.40
N GLU A 241 -6.22 8.96 -14.55
CA GLU A 241 -5.88 7.59 -14.16
C GLU A 241 -7.01 6.87 -13.43
N ALA A 242 -7.81 7.58 -12.62
CA ALA A 242 -8.97 7.00 -11.95
C ALA A 242 -10.10 6.70 -12.93
N GLU A 243 -10.33 7.57 -13.92
CA GLU A 243 -11.30 7.35 -14.99
C GLU A 243 -10.92 6.14 -15.85
N GLU A 244 -9.65 6.03 -16.26
CA GLU A 244 -9.13 4.87 -16.99
C GLU A 244 -9.29 3.56 -16.20
N ARG A 245 -8.98 3.59 -14.90
CA ARG A 245 -9.19 2.43 -14.01
C ARG A 245 -10.65 2.01 -14.00
N ASP A 246 -11.56 2.96 -13.88
CA ASP A 246 -12.99 2.66 -13.77
C ASP A 246 -13.54 2.11 -15.10
N GLU A 247 -13.10 2.64 -16.25
CA GLU A 247 -13.39 2.07 -17.57
C GLU A 247 -12.85 0.64 -17.72
N PHE A 248 -11.61 0.41 -17.28
CA PHE A 248 -11.00 -0.91 -17.27
C PHE A 248 -11.81 -1.90 -16.42
N ILE A 249 -12.23 -1.50 -15.22
CA ILE A 249 -13.07 -2.32 -14.33
C ILE A 249 -14.39 -2.71 -15.02
N GLN A 250 -15.04 -1.77 -15.71
CA GLN A 250 -16.29 -2.08 -16.42
C GLN A 250 -16.05 -3.07 -17.57
N THR A 251 -14.97 -2.87 -18.31
CA THR A 251 -14.58 -3.78 -19.40
C THR A 251 -14.29 -5.18 -18.88
N LEU A 252 -13.56 -5.29 -17.76
CA LEU A 252 -13.23 -6.57 -17.12
C LEU A 252 -14.49 -7.30 -16.66
N LYS A 253 -15.44 -6.60 -16.03
CA LYS A 253 -16.74 -7.18 -15.63
C LYS A 253 -17.52 -7.70 -16.84
N ASN A 254 -17.54 -6.94 -17.92
CA ASN A 254 -18.24 -7.34 -19.15
C ASN A 254 -17.58 -8.53 -19.83
N PHE A 255 -16.26 -8.65 -19.75
CA PHE A 255 -15.51 -9.77 -20.31
C PHE A 255 -15.83 -11.09 -19.58
N VAL A 256 -15.99 -11.03 -18.25
CA VAL A 256 -16.22 -12.21 -17.40
C VAL A 256 -17.67 -12.70 -17.45
N ASN A 257 -18.62 -11.79 -17.68
CA ASN A 257 -20.04 -12.13 -17.79
C ASN A 257 -20.47 -12.64 -19.19
N ARG A 258 -19.51 -12.88 -20.10
CA ARG A 258 -19.74 -13.45 -21.45
C ARG A 258 -19.42 -14.92 -21.47
#